data_AF-V4NZL0-F1
#
_entry.id   AF-V4NZL0-F1
#
_cell.length_a   1.000
_cell.length_b   1.000
_cell.length_c   1.000
_cell.angle_alpha   90.00
_cell.angle_beta   90.00
_cell.angle_gamma   90.00
#
_symmetry.space_group_name_H-M   'P 1'
#
loop_
_entity.id
_entity.type
_entity.pdbx_description
1 polymer ?
#
loop_
_entity_poly.entity_id
_entity_poly.type
_entity_poly.pdbx_seq_one_letter_code
_entity_poly.pdbx_strand_id
1 'polypeptide(L)'
;MKNPDFNRSAPKPVAIARKNPTQVAKNRELALEALKGKVALNLTYEGTAIVAEVHTIGQTKTFRPAMLAFVNDAFRVLYFDEAFDVALSDTVSSAPREGFKAHARDFRKFDAVA
;
A
#
# COMPACT_ATOMS: atom_id res chain seq x y z
N MET A 1 37.72 -15.87 -35.37
CA MET A 1 37.26 -15.47 -34.02
C MET A 1 35.77 -15.14 -34.13
N LYS A 2 34.89 -15.90 -33.46
CA LYS A 2 33.44 -15.67 -33.48
C LYS A 2 33.05 -14.98 -32.16
N ASN A 3 32.42 -13.82 -32.24
CA ASN A 3 31.83 -13.14 -31.08
C ASN A 3 30.68 -13.99 -30.53
N PRO A 4 30.62 -14.29 -29.23
CA PRO A 4 29.44 -14.88 -28.64
C PRO A 4 28.38 -13.80 -28.42
N ASP A 5 27.19 -14.09 -28.93
CA ASP A 5 25.98 -13.28 -28.87
C ASP A 5 25.65 -12.82 -27.44
N PHE A 6 25.62 -11.50 -27.23
CA PHE A 6 24.94 -10.88 -26.10
C PHE A 6 23.43 -10.90 -26.33
N ASN A 7 22.81 -12.09 -26.26
CA ASN A 7 21.36 -12.18 -26.15
C ASN A 7 20.96 -12.28 -24.67
N ARG A 8 21.12 -11.17 -23.94
CA ARG A 8 20.49 -11.02 -22.62
C ARG A 8 19.04 -10.61 -22.86
N SER A 9 18.17 -11.60 -23.03
CA SER A 9 16.72 -11.39 -22.94
C SER A 9 16.43 -10.63 -21.64
N ALA A 10 15.81 -9.45 -21.72
CA ALA A 10 15.31 -8.77 -20.54
C ALA A 10 14.40 -9.74 -19.76
N PRO A 11 14.50 -9.80 -18.42
CA PRO A 11 13.64 -10.68 -17.64
C PRO A 11 12.18 -10.34 -17.97
N LYS A 12 11.39 -11.36 -18.31
CA LYS A 12 9.95 -11.18 -18.54
C LYS A 12 9.35 -10.56 -17.28
N PRO A 13 8.46 -9.56 -17.38
CA PRO A 13 7.79 -9.01 -16.21
C PRO A 13 7.10 -10.16 -15.48
N VAL A 14 7.58 -10.46 -14.27
CA VAL A 14 6.95 -11.45 -13.41
C VAL A 14 5.61 -10.84 -13.03
N ALA A 15 4.51 -11.41 -13.52
CA ALA A 15 3.19 -11.00 -13.11
C ALA A 15 3.12 -11.13 -11.58
N ILE A 16 3.16 -10.00 -10.86
CA ILE A 16 3.23 -10.07 -9.42
C ILE A 16 1.89 -10.56 -8.91
N ALA A 17 1.87 -11.77 -8.36
CA ALA A 17 0.67 -12.40 -7.87
C ALA A 17 0.05 -11.52 -6.78
N ARG A 18 -1.28 -11.36 -6.82
CA ARG A 18 -2.04 -10.70 -5.76
C ARG A 18 -1.76 -11.39 -4.41
N LYS A 19 -1.78 -10.62 -3.33
CA LYS A 19 -1.59 -11.14 -1.98
C LYS A 19 -2.73 -12.09 -1.60
N ASN A 20 -2.42 -13.14 -0.85
CA ASN A 20 -3.42 -14.05 -0.31
C ASN A 20 -4.20 -13.39 0.86
N PRO A 21 -5.35 -13.94 1.28
CA PRO A 21 -6.17 -13.32 2.32
C PRO A 21 -5.45 -13.07 3.65
N THR A 22 -4.54 -13.96 4.07
CA THR A 22 -3.74 -13.79 5.29
C THR A 22 -2.78 -12.61 5.19
N GLN A 23 -2.12 -12.45 4.04
CA GLN A 23 -1.24 -11.32 3.77
C GLN A 23 -2.02 -10.00 3.71
N VAL A 24 -3.20 -10.01 3.08
CA VAL A 24 -4.12 -8.86 3.04
C VAL A 24 -4.50 -8.42 4.46
N ALA A 25 -4.87 -9.38 5.32
CA ALA A 25 -5.24 -9.10 6.70
C ALA A 25 -4.07 -8.50 7.50
N LYS A 26 -2.86 -9.04 7.34
CA LYS A 26 -1.64 -8.52 7.96
C LYS A 26 -1.30 -7.10 7.48
N ASN A 27 -1.35 -6.84 6.17
CA ASN A 27 -1.10 -5.51 5.62
C ASN A 27 -2.10 -4.47 6.17
N ARG A 28 -3.37 -4.87 6.31
CA ARG A 28 -4.41 -4.04 6.92
C ARG A 28 -4.14 -3.76 8.40
N GLU A 29 -3.71 -4.77 9.15
CA GLU A 29 -3.38 -4.63 10.57
C GLU A 29 -2.24 -3.63 10.78
N LEU A 30 -1.15 -3.76 10.01
CA LEU A 30 -0.04 -2.80 10.05
C LEU A 30 -0.48 -1.38 9.69
N ALA A 31 -1.38 -1.22 8.71
CA ALA A 31 -1.93 0.09 8.39
C ALA A 31 -2.76 0.68 9.54
N LEU A 32 -3.55 -0.14 10.23
CA LEU A 32 -4.31 0.28 11.41
C LEU A 32 -3.38 0.68 12.56
N GLU A 33 -2.31 -0.09 12.79
CA GLU A 33 -1.27 0.24 13.77
C GLU A 33 -0.59 1.57 13.44
N ALA A 34 -0.21 1.78 12.17
CA ALA A 34 0.40 3.03 11.73
C ALA A 34 -0.52 4.24 11.97
N LEU A 35 -1.80 4.11 11.61
CA LEU A 35 -2.79 5.17 11.82
C LEU A 35 -3.00 5.47 13.32
N LYS A 36 -3.07 4.45 14.18
CA LYS A 36 -3.21 4.61 15.64
C LYS A 36 -1.95 5.20 16.28
N GLY A 37 -0.78 4.73 15.84
CA GLY A 37 0.53 5.13 16.33
C GLY A 37 1.00 6.48 15.78
N LYS A 38 0.26 7.08 14.84
CA LYS A 38 0.64 8.31 14.12
C LYS A 38 2.01 8.19 13.46
N VAL A 39 2.29 7.04 12.86
CA VAL A 39 3.50 6.77 12.08
C VAL A 39 3.12 6.45 10.63
N ALA A 40 4.07 6.64 9.72
CA ALA A 40 3.90 6.26 8.32
C ALA A 40 4.15 4.75 8.12
N LEU A 41 3.80 4.27 6.93
CA LEU A 41 4.17 2.94 6.44
C LEU A 41 5.34 3.04 5.47
N ASN A 42 6.20 2.03 5.50
CA ASN A 42 7.10 1.73 4.39
C ASN A 42 6.42 0.70 3.49
N LEU A 43 6.16 1.10 2.24
CA LEU A 43 5.63 0.23 1.19
C LEU A 43 6.77 -0.18 0.28
N THR A 44 6.96 -1.47 0.07
CA THR A 44 7.97 -1.97 -0.88
C THR A 44 7.27 -2.62 -2.07
N TYR A 45 7.54 -2.11 -3.28
CA TYR A 45 7.04 -2.66 -4.54
C TYR A 45 8.22 -2.88 -5.48
N GLU A 46 8.45 -4.12 -5.93
CA GLU A 46 9.56 -4.49 -6.83
C GLU A 46 10.93 -3.94 -6.38
N GLY A 47 11.20 -3.95 -5.07
CA GLY A 47 12.45 -3.44 -4.48
C GLY A 47 12.52 -1.92 -4.34
N THR A 48 11.50 -1.18 -4.77
CA THR A 48 11.37 0.26 -4.52
C THR A 48 10.59 0.48 -3.24
N ALA A 49 11.23 1.13 -2.26
CA ALA A 49 10.60 1.52 -1.00
C ALA A 49 10.01 2.94 -1.11
N ILE A 50 8.77 3.11 -0.67
CA ILE A 50 8.06 4.39 -0.67
C ILE A 50 7.40 4.57 0.70
N VAL A 51 7.47 5.78 1.25
CA VAL A 51 6.77 6.13 2.48
C VAL A 51 5.32 6.50 2.17
N ALA A 52 4.38 5.92 2.92
CA ALA A 52 2.96 6.19 2.78
C ALA A 52 2.36 6.61 4.12
N GLU A 53 1.77 7.80 4.17
CA GLU A 53 1.02 8.25 5.33
C GLU A 53 -0.43 7.80 5.19
N VAL A 54 -0.91 6.99 6.14
CA VAL A 54 -2.27 6.45 6.09
C VAL A 54 -3.24 7.46 6.70
N HIS A 55 -4.34 7.76 6.01
CA HIS A 55 -5.36 8.69 6.52
C HIS A 55 -6.66 7.98 6.85
N THR A 56 -7.09 7.05 6.00
CA THR A 56 -8.28 6.24 6.23
C THR A 56 -8.08 4.85 5.67
N ILE A 57 -8.72 3.89 6.32
CA ILE A 57 -8.70 2.48 5.96
C ILE A 57 -10.15 2.01 5.92
N GLY A 58 -10.51 1.21 4.93
CA GLY A 58 -11.84 0.65 4.84
C GLY A 58 -12.00 -0.26 3.64
N GLN A 59 -13.24 -0.53 3.29
CA GLN A 59 -13.61 -1.38 2.19
C GLN A 59 -14.24 -0.55 1.07
N THR A 60 -13.79 -0.76 -0.16
CA THR A 60 -14.33 -0.05 -1.32
C THR A 60 -15.72 -0.55 -1.70
N LYS A 61 -16.39 0.14 -2.65
CA LYS A 61 -17.68 -0.28 -3.21
C LYS A 61 -17.65 -1.67 -3.85
N THR A 62 -16.48 -2.15 -4.27
CA THR A 62 -16.26 -3.50 -4.83
C THR A 62 -15.81 -4.51 -3.78
N PHE A 63 -16.04 -4.22 -2.50
CA PHE A 63 -15.70 -5.09 -1.37
C PHE A 63 -14.20 -5.39 -1.22
N ARG A 64 -13.32 -4.60 -1.84
CA ARG A 64 -11.87 -4.76 -1.69
C ARG A 64 -11.36 -3.93 -0.50
N PRO A 65 -10.55 -4.51 0.39
CA PRO A 65 -9.93 -3.77 1.48
C PRO A 65 -8.85 -2.84 0.93
N ALA A 66 -8.89 -1.58 1.33
CA ALA A 66 -7.99 -0.54 0.85
C ALA A 66 -7.69 0.52 1.91
N MET A 67 -6.68 1.32 1.64
CA MET A 67 -6.38 2.54 2.38
C MET A 67 -6.28 3.74 1.44
N LEU A 68 -6.63 4.92 1.96
CA LEU A 68 -6.30 6.19 1.36
C LEU A 68 -5.05 6.71 2.06
N ALA A 69 -3.98 6.85 1.30
CA ALA A 69 -2.69 7.28 1.78
C ALA A 69 -2.17 8.49 1.00
N PHE A 70 -1.30 9.27 1.63
CA PHE A 70 -0.52 10.31 0.97
C PHE A 70 0.86 9.75 0.63
N VAL A 71 1.19 9.73 -0.66
CA VAL A 71 2.38 9.07 -1.22
C VAL A 71 2.90 9.92 -2.36
N ASN A 72 4.21 10.24 -2.39
CA ASN A 72 4.85 11.04 -3.44
C ASN A 72 4.04 12.30 -3.78
N ASP A 73 3.75 13.10 -2.75
CA ASP A 73 3.00 14.36 -2.84
C ASP A 73 1.56 14.27 -3.34
N ALA A 74 0.95 13.08 -3.31
CA ALA A 74 -0.43 12.92 -3.75
C ALA A 74 -1.22 11.89 -2.94
N PHE A 75 -2.53 12.14 -2.85
CA PHE A 75 -3.46 11.15 -2.31
C PHE A 75 -3.64 9.98 -3.29
N ARG A 76 -3.53 8.76 -2.78
CA ARG A 76 -3.63 7.51 -3.52
C ARG A 76 -4.48 6.51 -2.75
N VAL A 77 -5.35 5.81 -3.47
CA VAL A 77 -6.03 4.62 -2.93
C VAL A 77 -5.13 3.43 -3.22
N LEU A 78 -4.77 2.70 -2.18
CA LEU A 78 -3.91 1.51 -2.25
C LEU A 78 -4.71 0.31 -1.75
N TYR A 79 -4.75 -0.76 -2.54
CA TYR A 79 -5.51 -1.96 -2.17
C TYR A 79 -4.59 -2.98 -1.49
N PHE A 80 -5.03 -3.55 -0.37
CA PHE A 80 -4.16 -4.45 0.40
C PHE A 80 -3.89 -5.81 -0.28
N ASP A 81 -4.63 -6.14 -1.32
CA ASP A 81 -4.42 -7.31 -2.19
C ASP A 81 -3.44 -7.05 -3.34
N GLU A 82 -2.98 -5.81 -3.51
CA GLU A 82 -1.93 -5.46 -4.46
C GLU A 82 -0.54 -5.89 -3.96
N ALA A 83 0.38 -5.93 -4.90
CA ALA A 83 1.69 -6.55 -4.74
C ALA A 83 2.72 -5.64 -4.04
N PHE A 84 2.37 -5.08 -2.89
CA PHE A 84 3.33 -4.37 -2.04
C PHE A 84 3.49 -5.06 -0.68
N ASP A 85 4.70 -5.00 -0.15
CA ASP A 85 4.97 -5.35 1.25
C ASP A 85 4.80 -4.12 2.12
N VAL A 86 4.26 -4.32 3.32
CA VAL A 86 3.99 -3.26 4.29
C VAL A 86 4.83 -3.48 5.53
N ALA A 87 5.47 -2.42 6.01
CA ALA A 87 6.11 -2.37 7.33
C ALA A 87 5.80 -1.02 7.99
N LEU A 88 5.86 -0.97 9.32
CA LEU A 88 5.85 0.30 10.05
C LEU A 88 7.13 1.09 9.72
N SER A 89 6.99 2.40 9.64
CA SER A 89 8.12 3.33 9.51
C SER A 89 8.40 4.00 10.84
N ASP A 90 9.65 4.43 11.04
CA ASP A 90 10.02 5.33 12.15
C ASP A 90 9.61 6.79 11.87
N THR A 91 9.09 7.06 10.67
CA THR A 91 8.64 8.40 10.25
C THR A 91 7.31 8.74 10.90
N VAL A 92 7.25 9.89 11.59
CA VAL A 92 6.01 10.43 12.14
C VAL A 92 5.06 10.81 11.00
N SER A 93 3.80 10.43 11.10
CA SER A 93 2.76 10.80 10.13
C SER A 93 2.12 12.14 10.52
N SER A 94 1.87 12.97 9.51
CA SER A 94 1.08 14.20 9.63
C SER A 94 -0.39 13.96 9.29
N ALA A 95 -0.84 12.71 9.23
CA ALA A 95 -2.23 12.39 8.95
C ALA A 95 -3.16 12.81 10.11
N PRO A 96 -4.33 13.41 9.80
CA PRO A 96 -4.79 13.81 8.47
C PRO A 96 -4.16 15.13 8.02
N ARG A 97 -3.45 15.11 6.87
CA ARG A 97 -2.94 16.32 6.21
C ARG A 97 -4.06 17.24 5.73
N GLU A 98 -3.72 18.51 5.58
CA GLU A 98 -4.58 19.50 4.92
C GLU A 98 -5.02 19.01 3.53
N GLY A 99 -6.27 19.31 3.15
CA GLY A 99 -6.86 18.84 1.89
C GLY A 99 -7.40 17.41 1.92
N PHE A 100 -7.12 16.60 2.97
CA PHE A 100 -7.62 15.23 3.07
C PHE A 100 -9.12 15.09 2.83
N LYS A 101 -9.95 16.00 3.38
CA LYS A 101 -11.41 15.96 3.23
C LYS A 101 -11.87 15.98 1.78
N ALA A 102 -11.16 16.67 0.89
CA ALA A 102 -11.49 16.73 -0.53
C ALA A 102 -11.18 15.42 -1.28
N HIS A 103 -10.27 14.61 -0.72
CA HIS A 103 -9.85 13.32 -1.28
C HIS A 103 -10.43 12.11 -0.55
N ALA A 104 -11.09 12.36 0.58
CA ALA A 104 -11.76 11.34 1.37
C ALA A 104 -12.69 10.53 0.47
N ARG A 105 -12.50 9.21 0.50
CA ARG A 105 -13.37 8.27 -0.20
C ARG A 105 -14.39 7.73 0.77
N ASP A 106 -15.60 7.49 0.26
CA ASP A 106 -16.63 6.71 0.96
C ASP A 106 -16.18 5.24 1.04
N PHE A 107 -15.27 4.96 1.96
CA PHE A 107 -15.00 3.59 2.36
C PHE A 107 -16.08 3.14 3.31
N ARG A 108 -16.62 1.95 3.07
CA ARG A 108 -17.38 1.24 4.11
C ARG A 108 -16.40 0.94 5.22
N LYS A 109 -16.75 1.33 6.46
CA LYS A 109 -15.98 0.90 7.62
C LYS A 109 -15.94 -0.63 7.60
N PHE A 110 -14.80 -1.20 7.99
CA PHE A 110 -14.80 -2.62 8.33
C PHE A 110 -15.75 -2.78 9.51
N ASP A 111 -16.76 -3.63 9.36
CA ASP A 111 -17.57 -4.02 10.52
C ASP A 111 -16.61 -4.54 11.58
N ALA A 112 -16.74 -4.01 12.80
CA ALA A 112 -16.04 -4.55 13.94
C ALA A 112 -16.52 -6.00 14.06
N VAL A 113 -15.63 -6.95 13.83
CA VAL A 113 -15.90 -8.34 14.19
C VAL A 113 -16.06 -8.34 15.71
N ALA A 114 -17.30 -8.48 16.15
CA ALA A 114 -17.65 -8.73 17.55
C ALA A 114 -17.16 -10.12 17.98
#